data_AF-A0A1E1W075-F1
#
_entry.id   AF-A0A1E1W075-F1
#
_cell.length_a   1.000
_cell.length_b   1.000
_cell.length_c   1.000
_cell.angle_alpha   90.00
_cell.angle_beta   90.00
_cell.angle_gamma   90.00
#
_symmetry.space_group_name_H-M   'P 1'
#
loop_
_entity.id
_entity.type
_entity.pdbx_description
1 polymer ?
#
loop_
_entity_poly.entity_id
_entity_poly.type
_entity_poly.pdbx_seq_one_letter_code
_entity_poly.pdbx_strand_id
1 'polypeptide(L)'
;MGVPGDRIIRDLWVLKYNHVTIRQRLQKVKDMGIETLYPWMVRCSEDILNRYISISKETKDILGDTKSTLIYLANRLNVPPEAITEKCHKIPALQTIRVTKVKSFLDFLINQGFDVNDIANKPRVLTSSQKTVEQRLDILRKLGLTEINLNALCKSRKDFQKYVDSIESAANTSESDNT
;
A
#
# COMPACT_ATOMS: atom_id res chain seq x y z
N MET A 1 12.20 -29.47 6.78
CA MET A 1 12.09 -28.15 6.13
C MET A 1 11.71 -26.99 7.07
N GLY A 2 11.30 -27.23 8.33
CA GLY A 2 11.03 -26.14 9.29
C GLY A 2 9.67 -25.45 9.12
N VAL A 3 8.71 -26.09 8.43
CA VAL A 3 7.32 -25.62 8.37
C VAL A 3 6.62 -26.03 9.66
N PRO A 4 6.02 -25.10 10.43
CA PRO A 4 5.26 -25.42 11.63
C PRO A 4 4.08 -26.38 11.36
N GLY A 5 3.85 -27.33 12.27
CA GLY A 5 2.81 -28.36 12.12
C GLY A 5 1.39 -27.81 12.05
N ASP A 6 1.09 -26.74 12.78
CA ASP A 6 -0.19 -26.04 12.77
C ASP A 6 -0.53 -25.49 11.37
N ARG A 7 0.49 -25.02 10.62
CA ARG A 7 0.29 -24.55 9.24
C ARG A 7 -0.05 -25.70 8.30
N ILE A 8 0.58 -26.86 8.48
CA ILE A 8 0.32 -28.06 7.68
C ILE A 8 -1.11 -28.55 7.93
N ILE A 9 -1.56 -28.59 9.19
CA ILE A 9 -2.92 -28.99 9.57
C ILE A 9 -3.97 -28.08 8.92
N ARG A 10 -3.70 -26.78 8.80
CA ARG A 10 -4.60 -25.83 8.13
C ARG A 10 -4.66 -25.97 6.62
N ASP A 11 -3.72 -26.69 6.00
CA ASP A 11 -3.64 -26.88 4.55
C ASP A 11 -3.20 -28.30 4.19
N LEU A 12 -4.02 -29.28 4.58
CA LEU A 12 -3.78 -30.72 4.35
C LEU A 12 -3.71 -31.09 2.86
N TRP A 13 -4.17 -30.20 1.96
CA TRP A 13 -4.07 -30.41 0.52
C TRP A 13 -2.62 -30.56 0.04
N VAL A 14 -1.65 -30.04 0.79
CA VAL A 14 -0.22 -30.23 0.51
C VAL A 14 0.19 -31.70 0.52
N LEU A 15 -0.51 -32.56 1.26
CA LEU A 15 -0.20 -33.99 1.37
C LEU A 15 -0.45 -34.78 0.09
N LYS A 16 -1.21 -34.22 -0.86
CA LYS A 16 -1.44 -34.83 -2.17
C LYS A 16 -0.24 -34.72 -3.12
N TYR A 17 0.74 -33.87 -2.78
CA TYR A 17 1.90 -33.59 -3.63
C TYR A 17 3.04 -34.57 -3.36
N ASN A 18 3.80 -34.89 -4.40
CA ASN A 18 4.98 -35.75 -4.26
C ASN A 18 6.03 -35.09 -3.34
N HIS A 19 6.54 -35.86 -2.38
CA HIS A 19 7.53 -35.41 -1.40
C HIS A 19 8.81 -34.83 -2.03
N VAL A 20 9.24 -35.31 -3.19
CA VAL A 20 10.39 -34.77 -3.94
C VAL A 20 10.08 -33.37 -4.45
N THR A 21 8.92 -33.17 -5.05
CA THR A 21 8.46 -31.86 -5.56
C THR A 21 8.31 -30.85 -4.41
N ILE A 22 7.73 -31.27 -3.29
CA ILE A 22 7.64 -30.43 -2.08
C ILE A 22 9.05 -29.99 -1.65
N ARG A 23 9.99 -30.93 -1.54
CA ARG A 23 11.35 -30.65 -1.10
C ARG A 23 12.05 -29.67 -2.04
N GLN A 24 12.07 -29.96 -3.35
CA GLN A 24 12.74 -29.12 -4.35
C GLN A 24 12.19 -27.68 -4.32
N ARG A 25 10.86 -27.54 -4.28
CA ARG A 25 10.20 -26.24 -4.29
C ARG A 25 10.47 -25.44 -3.02
N LEU A 26 10.39 -26.06 -1.85
CA LEU A 26 10.71 -25.39 -0.59
C LEU A 26 12.20 -25.08 -0.45
N GLN A 27 13.09 -25.91 -1.03
CA GLN A 27 14.52 -25.63 -1.05
C GLN A 27 14.82 -24.40 -1.91
N LYS A 28 14.26 -24.31 -3.11
CA LYS A 28 14.35 -23.11 -3.97
C LYS A 28 13.95 -21.84 -3.23
N VAL A 29 12.88 -21.87 -2.44
CA VAL A 29 12.42 -20.71 -1.65
C VAL A 29 13.43 -20.34 -0.56
N LYS A 30 14.01 -21.33 0.13
CA LYS A 30 15.06 -21.10 1.13
C LYS A 30 16.34 -20.53 0.52
N ASP A 31 16.78 -21.07 -0.61
CA ASP A 31 17.97 -20.61 -1.32
C ASP A 31 17.83 -19.14 -1.76
N MET A 32 16.60 -18.66 -1.94
CA MET A 32 16.28 -17.27 -2.21
C MET A 32 16.21 -16.37 -0.96
N GLY A 33 16.57 -16.89 0.22
CA GLY A 33 16.68 -16.15 1.48
C GLY A 33 15.37 -16.01 2.25
N ILE A 34 14.36 -16.82 1.94
CA ILE A 34 13.08 -16.82 2.67
C ILE A 34 13.11 -17.92 3.73
N GLU A 35 13.15 -17.49 4.98
CA GLU A 35 13.18 -18.39 6.13
C GLU A 35 11.80 -18.95 6.47
N THR A 36 10.76 -18.13 6.28
CA THR A 36 9.39 -18.50 6.66
C THR A 36 8.69 -19.22 5.52
N LEU A 37 8.48 -20.53 5.68
CA LEU A 37 7.83 -21.38 4.70
C LEU A 37 6.35 -21.64 5.02
N TYR A 38 5.55 -21.86 3.98
CA TYR A 38 4.12 -22.12 4.08
C TYR A 38 3.66 -23.23 3.11
N PRO A 39 2.63 -24.02 3.47
CA PRO A 39 2.11 -25.08 2.59
C PRO A 39 1.60 -24.60 1.23
N TRP A 40 0.94 -23.42 1.16
CA TRP A 40 0.44 -22.87 -0.09
C TRP A 40 1.56 -22.63 -1.13
N MET A 41 2.80 -22.43 -0.70
CA MET A 41 3.96 -22.23 -1.59
C MET A 41 4.19 -23.44 -2.49
N VAL A 42 3.83 -24.64 -2.01
CA VAL A 42 3.91 -25.88 -2.78
C VAL A 42 2.85 -25.93 -3.88
N ARG A 43 1.65 -25.42 -3.59
CA ARG A 43 0.45 -25.59 -4.44
C ARG A 43 0.28 -24.50 -5.49
N CYS A 44 0.82 -23.31 -5.23
CA CYS A 44 0.65 -22.16 -6.12
C CYS A 44 1.44 -22.31 -7.43
N SER A 45 1.11 -21.50 -8.44
CA SER A 45 1.91 -21.40 -9.66
C SER A 45 3.29 -20.79 -9.39
N GLU A 46 4.24 -20.97 -10.31
CA GLU A 46 5.55 -20.29 -10.22
C GLU A 46 5.39 -18.78 -10.20
N ASP A 47 4.44 -18.20 -10.95
CA ASP A 47 4.24 -16.74 -10.97
C ASP A 47 3.83 -16.17 -9.62
N ILE A 48 2.92 -16.85 -8.91
CA ILE A 48 2.50 -16.46 -7.56
C ILE A 48 3.67 -16.57 -6.59
N LEU A 49 4.45 -17.66 -6.69
CA LEU A 49 5.62 -17.86 -5.86
C LEU A 49 6.67 -16.77 -6.12
N ASN A 50 7.06 -16.55 -7.37
CA ASN A 50 8.03 -15.54 -7.79
C ASN A 50 7.60 -14.14 -7.35
N ARG A 51 6.31 -13.80 -7.48
CA ARG A 51 5.76 -12.54 -6.98
C ARG A 51 5.93 -12.40 -5.47
N TYR A 52 5.63 -13.45 -4.71
CA TYR A 52 5.84 -13.44 -3.25
C TYR A 52 7.31 -13.23 -2.90
N ILE A 53 8.22 -13.92 -3.60
CA ILE A 53 9.66 -13.81 -3.37
C ILE A 53 10.15 -12.39 -3.67
N SER A 54 9.72 -11.81 -4.79
CA SER A 54 10.04 -10.43 -5.15
C SER A 54 9.59 -9.45 -4.07
N ILE A 55 8.35 -9.55 -3.60
CA ILE A 55 7.82 -8.67 -2.56
C ILE A 55 8.58 -8.86 -1.25
N SER A 56 8.94 -10.10 -0.89
CA SER A 56 9.70 -10.38 0.33
C SER A 56 11.10 -9.78 0.30
N LYS A 57 11.78 -9.86 -0.85
CA LYS A 57 13.09 -9.24 -1.06
C LYS A 57 13.01 -7.72 -0.99
N GLU A 58 12.06 -7.13 -1.71
CA GLU A 58 11.81 -5.68 -1.69
C GLU A 58 11.46 -5.19 -0.27
N THR A 59 10.63 -5.94 0.47
CA THR A 59 10.30 -5.62 1.86
C THR A 59 11.55 -5.59 2.74
N LYS A 60 12.44 -6.57 2.58
CA LYS A 60 13.71 -6.64 3.33
C LYS A 60 14.64 -5.49 2.97
N ASP A 61 14.73 -5.14 1.69
CA ASP A 61 15.51 -4.01 1.19
C ASP A 61 15.02 -2.67 1.75
N ILE A 62 13.70 -2.44 1.73
CA ILE A 62 13.09 -1.20 2.22
C ILE A 62 13.21 -1.06 3.74
N LEU A 63 12.94 -2.13 4.50
CA LEU A 63 12.95 -2.07 5.95
C LEU A 63 14.36 -2.11 6.55
N GLY A 64 15.32 -2.72 5.86
CA GLY A 64 16.68 -2.91 6.36
C GLY A 64 16.68 -3.40 7.81
N ASP A 65 17.38 -2.67 8.67
CA ASP A 65 17.52 -3.00 10.09
C ASP A 65 16.30 -2.61 10.95
N THR A 66 15.46 -1.69 10.48
CA THR A 66 14.29 -1.23 11.26
C THR A 66 13.25 -2.31 11.44
N LYS A 67 13.17 -3.27 10.49
CA LYS A 67 12.23 -4.40 10.44
C LYS A 67 10.74 -4.04 10.63
N SER A 68 10.39 -2.76 10.68
CA SER A 68 9.07 -2.26 11.06
C SER A 68 8.57 -1.20 10.09
N THR A 69 7.42 -1.46 9.47
CA THR A 69 6.73 -0.52 8.58
C THR A 69 6.42 0.81 9.29
N LEU A 70 6.16 0.78 10.60
CA LEU A 70 5.84 1.98 11.38
C LEU A 70 7.06 2.90 11.52
N ILE A 71 8.23 2.32 11.84
CA ILE A 71 9.49 3.07 11.94
C ILE A 71 9.87 3.63 10.57
N TYR A 72 9.73 2.80 9.51
CA TYR A 72 9.94 3.26 8.15
C TYR A 72 9.05 4.46 7.80
N LEU A 73 7.75 4.38 8.10
CA LEU A 73 6.79 5.45 7.81
C LEU A 73 7.11 6.72 8.61
N ALA A 74 7.46 6.59 9.89
CA ALA A 74 7.84 7.71 10.76
C ALA A 74 9.07 8.45 10.22
N ASN A 75 10.13 7.69 9.89
CA ASN A 75 11.36 8.24 9.32
C ASN A 75 11.11 8.94 7.98
N ARG A 76 10.33 8.31 7.10
CA ARG A 76 10.01 8.87 5.78
C ARG A 76 9.11 10.09 5.85
N LEU A 77 8.28 10.17 6.89
CA LEU A 77 7.38 11.31 7.11
C LEU A 77 7.98 12.39 8.01
N ASN A 78 9.23 12.23 8.47
CA ASN A 78 9.90 13.12 9.40
C ASN A 78 9.07 13.43 10.66
N VAL A 79 8.41 12.41 11.20
CA VAL A 79 7.58 12.51 12.41
C VAL A 79 8.00 11.47 13.44
N PRO A 80 7.78 11.71 14.74
CA PRO A 80 8.07 10.73 15.77
C PRO A 80 7.22 9.44 15.59
N PRO A 81 7.77 8.25 15.86
CA PRO A 81 7.04 6.97 15.76
C PRO A 81 5.74 6.93 16.58
N GLU A 82 5.69 7.65 17.69
CA GLU A 82 4.52 7.78 18.56
C GLU A 82 3.35 8.44 17.83
N ALA A 83 3.62 9.47 17.02
CA ALA A 83 2.60 10.15 16.23
C ALA A 83 2.00 9.21 15.17
N ILE A 84 2.84 8.42 14.48
CA ILE A 84 2.36 7.40 13.53
C ILE A 84 1.53 6.34 14.25
N THR A 85 1.98 5.91 15.43
CA THR A 85 1.27 4.91 16.23
C THR A 85 -0.13 5.42 16.62
N GLU A 86 -0.26 6.67 17.04
CA GLU A 86 -1.56 7.29 17.30
C GLU A 86 -2.47 7.30 16.05
N LYS A 87 -1.90 7.62 14.88
CA LYS A 87 -2.65 7.58 13.61
C LYS A 87 -3.08 6.15 13.25
N CYS A 88 -2.26 5.13 13.53
CA CYS A 88 -2.62 3.73 13.31
C CYS A 88 -3.78 3.29 14.21
N HIS A 89 -3.87 3.77 15.45
CA HIS A 89 -5.04 3.50 16.30
C HIS A 89 -6.34 4.09 15.71
N LYS A 90 -6.26 5.31 15.13
CA LYS A 90 -7.40 5.95 14.47
C LYS A 90 -7.73 5.32 13.11
N ILE A 91 -6.74 4.73 12.44
CA ILE A 91 -6.84 4.14 11.10
C ILE A 91 -6.18 2.75 11.12
N PRO A 92 -6.88 1.70 11.59
CA PRO A 92 -6.30 0.35 11.73
C PRO A 92 -5.78 -0.23 10.41
N ALA A 93 -6.36 0.18 9.27
CA ALA A 93 -5.89 -0.22 7.94
C ALA A 93 -4.45 0.25 7.62
N LEU A 94 -3.95 1.28 8.30
CA LEU A 94 -2.58 1.75 8.15
C LEU A 94 -1.57 0.80 8.82
N GLN A 95 -1.98 0.03 9.82
CA GLN A 95 -1.09 -0.91 10.51
C GLN A 95 -0.78 -2.16 9.67
N THR A 96 -1.74 -2.58 8.83
CA THR A 96 -1.64 -3.81 8.04
C THR A 96 -1.13 -3.59 6.62
N ILE A 97 -0.82 -2.34 6.26
CA ILE A 97 -0.34 -2.00 4.93
C ILE A 97 1.07 -2.56 4.71
N ARG A 98 1.33 -3.06 3.50
CA ARG A 98 2.66 -3.53 3.11
C ARG A 98 3.59 -2.34 2.89
N VAL A 99 4.81 -2.44 3.38
CA VAL A 99 5.82 -1.38 3.23
C VAL A 99 6.12 -1.04 1.77
N THR A 100 6.12 -2.03 0.87
CA THR A 100 6.35 -1.81 -0.57
C THR A 100 5.28 -0.90 -1.18
N LYS A 101 4.01 -1.12 -0.81
CA LYS A 101 2.90 -0.24 -1.19
C LYS A 101 3.08 1.16 -0.60
N VAL A 102 3.44 1.26 0.69
CA VAL A 102 3.67 2.56 1.35
C VAL A 102 4.77 3.34 0.64
N LYS A 103 5.92 2.71 0.37
CA LYS A 103 7.03 3.35 -0.35
C LYS A 103 6.58 3.87 -1.71
N SER A 104 6.03 3.01 -2.55
CA SER A 104 5.53 3.39 -3.89
C SER A 104 4.54 4.55 -3.82
N PHE A 105 3.64 4.53 -2.83
CA PHE A 105 2.60 5.54 -2.73
C PHE A 105 3.12 6.87 -2.16
N LEU A 106 4.07 6.83 -1.22
CA LEU A 106 4.75 8.04 -0.73
C LEU A 106 5.57 8.68 -1.84
N ASP A 107 6.37 7.89 -2.57
CA ASP A 107 7.16 8.37 -3.71
C ASP A 107 6.23 9.03 -4.74
N PHE A 108 5.08 8.42 -5.03
CA PHE A 108 4.05 9.02 -5.88
C PHE A 108 3.55 10.37 -5.34
N LEU A 109 3.10 10.46 -4.09
CA LEU A 109 2.53 11.70 -3.56
C LEU A 109 3.57 12.84 -3.51
N ILE A 110 4.81 12.54 -3.12
CA ILE A 110 5.90 13.52 -3.11
C ILE A 110 6.18 14.01 -4.53
N ASN A 111 6.24 13.11 -5.52
CA ASN A 111 6.41 13.49 -6.92
C ASN A 111 5.23 14.31 -7.47
N GLN A 112 4.04 14.16 -6.89
CA GLN A 112 2.88 15.00 -7.22
C GLN A 112 2.91 16.39 -6.55
N GLY A 113 3.95 16.68 -5.75
CA GLY A 113 4.16 17.97 -5.09
C GLY A 113 3.58 18.08 -3.68
N PHE A 114 3.12 16.97 -3.08
CA PHE A 114 2.61 17.01 -1.71
C PHE A 114 3.74 17.05 -0.68
N ASP A 115 3.62 17.97 0.28
CA ASP A 115 4.54 18.04 1.40
C ASP A 115 4.41 16.82 2.32
N VAL A 116 5.53 16.42 2.89
CA VAL A 116 5.65 15.28 3.78
C VAL A 116 4.81 15.48 5.05
N ASN A 117 4.77 16.70 5.60
CA ASN A 117 3.94 16.99 6.78
C ASN A 117 2.45 16.92 6.45
N ASP A 118 2.06 17.32 5.24
CA ASP A 118 0.68 17.23 4.78
C ASP A 118 0.20 15.78 4.68
N ILE A 119 1.06 14.90 4.17
CA ILE A 119 0.80 13.46 4.11
C ILE A 119 0.71 12.88 5.52
N ALA A 120 1.62 13.26 6.42
CA ALA A 120 1.63 12.82 7.82
C ALA A 120 0.37 13.24 8.60
N ASN A 121 -0.15 14.43 8.30
CA ASN A 121 -1.39 14.93 8.89
C ASN A 121 -2.63 14.19 8.34
N LYS A 122 -2.57 13.72 7.09
CA LYS A 122 -3.70 13.10 6.36
C LYS A 122 -3.37 11.67 5.87
N PRO A 123 -2.96 10.74 6.77
CA PRO A 123 -2.39 9.44 6.37
C PRO A 123 -3.44 8.46 5.79
N ARG A 124 -4.73 8.79 5.89
CA ARG A 124 -5.83 8.02 5.27
C ARG A 124 -5.65 7.89 3.75
N VAL A 125 -4.94 8.81 3.09
CA VAL A 125 -4.63 8.68 1.67
C VAL A 125 -3.87 7.39 1.36
N LEU A 126 -2.96 6.97 2.25
CA LEU A 126 -2.13 5.79 2.08
C LEU A 126 -2.94 4.48 2.14
N THR A 127 -4.12 4.50 2.77
CA THR A 127 -4.99 3.32 2.82
C THR A 127 -5.80 3.12 1.54
N SER A 128 -5.94 4.16 0.73
CA SER A 128 -6.64 4.10 -0.56
C SER A 128 -5.82 3.33 -1.61
N SER A 129 -6.41 3.09 -2.79
CA SER A 129 -5.67 2.57 -3.94
C SER A 129 -4.94 3.73 -4.64
N GLN A 130 -3.68 3.54 -5.01
CA GLN A 130 -2.89 4.55 -5.72
C GLN A 130 -3.58 4.95 -7.02
N LYS A 131 -4.08 3.98 -7.79
CA LYS A 131 -4.84 4.21 -9.03
C LYS A 131 -6.06 5.12 -8.83
N THR A 132 -6.82 4.92 -7.75
CA THR A 132 -7.98 5.78 -7.46
C THR A 132 -7.55 7.20 -7.12
N VAL A 133 -6.47 7.36 -6.36
CA VAL A 133 -5.97 8.70 -6.00
C VAL A 133 -5.41 9.43 -7.21
N GLU A 134 -4.66 8.74 -8.07
CA GLU A 134 -4.17 9.25 -9.35
C GLU A 134 -5.31 9.72 -10.26
N GLN A 135 -6.32 8.88 -10.49
CA GLN A 135 -7.50 9.25 -11.28
C GLN A 135 -8.22 10.49 -10.73
N ARG A 136 -8.32 10.61 -9.41
CA ARG A 136 -8.98 11.75 -8.75
C ARG A 136 -8.14 13.02 -8.83
N LEU A 137 -6.81 12.90 -8.73
CA LEU A 137 -5.89 14.01 -8.93
C LEU A 137 -5.98 14.55 -10.35
N ASP A 138 -6.00 13.67 -11.35
CA ASP A 138 -6.12 14.06 -12.75
C ASP A 138 -7.43 14.81 -13.03
N ILE A 139 -8.55 14.35 -12.46
CA ILE A 139 -9.85 15.03 -12.58
C ILE A 139 -9.76 16.44 -11.98
N LEU A 140 -9.28 16.58 -10.74
CA LEU A 140 -9.22 17.88 -10.07
C LEU A 140 -8.25 18.85 -10.76
N ARG A 141 -7.12 18.37 -11.27
CA ARG A 141 -6.18 19.22 -12.02
C ARG A 141 -6.73 19.67 -13.37
N LYS A 142 -7.50 18.82 -14.06
CA LYS A 142 -8.20 19.21 -15.30
C LYS A 142 -9.24 20.29 -15.07
N LEU A 143 -9.80 20.36 -13.87
CA LEU A 143 -10.68 21.44 -13.42
C LEU A 143 -9.93 22.71 -12.98
N GLY A 144 -8.60 22.74 -13.13
CA GLY A 144 -7.78 23.91 -12.82
C GLY A 144 -7.35 24.02 -11.35
N LEU A 145 -7.59 23.02 -10.50
CA LEU A 145 -7.14 23.08 -9.10
C LEU A 145 -5.63 22.83 -9.02
N THR A 146 -4.91 23.83 -8.52
CA THR A 146 -3.48 23.75 -8.20
C THR A 146 -3.24 23.20 -6.80
N GLU A 147 -4.06 23.59 -5.82
CA GLU A 147 -3.97 23.14 -4.44
C GLU A 147 -5.05 22.11 -4.10
N ILE A 148 -4.67 20.84 -3.98
CA ILE A 148 -5.61 19.74 -3.73
C ILE A 148 -5.48 19.23 -2.30
N ASN A 149 -6.59 19.22 -1.56
CA ASN A 149 -6.61 18.63 -0.23
C ASN A 149 -6.64 17.08 -0.29
N LEU A 150 -5.66 16.40 0.32
CA LEU A 150 -5.59 14.93 0.34
C LEU A 150 -6.85 14.25 0.91
N ASN A 151 -7.59 14.91 1.81
CA ASN A 151 -8.85 14.36 2.32
C ASN A 151 -9.94 14.29 1.25
N ALA A 152 -9.94 15.20 0.27
CA ALA A 152 -10.89 15.15 -0.85
C ALA A 152 -10.68 13.89 -1.70
N LEU A 153 -9.41 13.49 -1.89
CA LEU A 153 -9.03 12.28 -2.63
C LEU A 153 -9.45 10.99 -1.91
N CYS A 154 -9.77 11.08 -0.61
CA CYS A 154 -10.17 9.95 0.23
C CYS A 154 -11.69 9.83 0.44
N LYS A 155 -12.50 10.71 -0.19
CA LYS A 155 -13.96 10.71 -0.06
C LYS A 155 -14.61 9.45 -0.65
N SER A 156 -15.84 9.17 -0.25
CA SER A 156 -16.66 8.15 -0.92
C SER A 156 -16.85 8.50 -2.40
N ARG A 157 -17.22 7.54 -3.26
CA ARG A 157 -17.47 7.82 -4.68
C ARG A 157 -18.55 8.89 -4.87
N LYS A 158 -19.63 8.83 -4.08
CA LYS A 158 -20.74 9.79 -4.12
C LYS A 158 -20.28 11.19 -3.69
N ASP A 159 -19.54 11.28 -2.59
CA ASP A 159 -19.10 12.58 -2.06
C ASP A 159 -17.99 13.21 -2.89
N PHE A 160 -17.16 12.38 -3.53
CA PHE A 160 -16.17 12.88 -4.49
C PHE A 160 -16.86 13.46 -5.74
N GLN A 161 -17.88 12.78 -6.27
CA GLN A 161 -18.64 13.32 -7.42
C GLN A 161 -19.32 14.64 -7.06
N LYS A 162 -20.02 14.72 -5.93
CA LYS A 162 -20.61 15.98 -5.45
C LYS A 162 -19.60 17.11 -5.31
N TYR A 163 -18.39 16.79 -4.87
CA TYR A 163 -17.31 17.76 -4.75
C TYR A 163 -16.86 18.27 -6.14
N VAL A 164 -16.69 17.37 -7.10
CA VAL A 164 -16.38 17.70 -8.51
C VAL A 164 -17.49 18.58 -9.10
N ASP A 165 -18.76 18.16 -8.99
CA ASP A 165 -19.91 18.88 -9.52
C ASP A 165 -20.02 20.30 -8.92
N SER A 166 -19.70 20.45 -7.63
CA SER A 166 -19.71 21.75 -6.96
C SER A 166 -18.64 22.71 -7.47
N ILE A 167 -17.48 22.18 -7.90
CA ILE A 167 -16.41 22.99 -8.46
C ILE A 167 -16.72 23.36 -9.91
N GLU A 168 -17.22 22.42 -10.71
CA GLU A 168 -17.69 22.69 -12.08
C GLU A 168 -18.78 23.78 -12.09
N SER A 169 -19.74 23.69 -11.17
CA SER A 169 -20.80 24.71 -11.04
C SER A 169 -20.25 26.08 -10.63
N ALA A 170 -19.24 26.12 -9.76
CA ALA A 170 -18.58 27.36 -9.35
C ALA A 170 -17.77 28.00 -10.49
N ALA A 171 -17.06 27.19 -11.28
CA ALA A 171 -16.30 27.65 -12.44
C ALA A 171 -17.18 28.26 -13.54
N ASN A 172 -18.36 27.67 -13.80
CA ASN A 172 -19.31 28.17 -14.78
C ASN A 172 -19.98 29.49 -14.37
N THR A 173 -20.14 29.74 -13.06
CA THR A 173 -20.75 31.00 -12.58
C THR A 173 -19.80 32.19 -12.71
N SER A 174 -18.48 31.96 -12.63
CA SER A 174 -17.47 33.01 -12.79
C SER A 174 -17.25 33.48 -14.23
N GLU A 175 -17.73 32.75 -15.24
CA GLU A 175 -17.67 33.18 -16.64
C GLU A 175 -18.88 34.03 -17.07
N SER A 176 -20.02 33.93 -16.36
CA SER A 176 -21.24 34.69 -16.70
C SER A 176 -21.29 36.12 -16.17
N ASP A 177 -20.41 36.51 -15.25
CA ASP A 177 -20.37 37.87 -14.68
C ASP A 177 -19.40 38.83 -15.43
N ASN A 178 -18.76 38.38 -16.51
CA ASN A 178 -17.81 39.15 -17.32
C ASN A 178 -18.33 39.48 -18.74
N THR A 179 -19.63 39.37 -18.99
CA THR A 179 -20.28 39.76 -20.26
C THR A 179 -21.27 40.89 -20.02
#